data_AF-A0A4Q3LVV6-F1
#
_entry.id   AF-A0A4Q3LVV6-F1
#
_cell.length_a   1.000
_cell.length_b   1.000
_cell.length_c   1.000
_cell.angle_alpha   90.00
_cell.angle_beta   90.00
_cell.angle_gamma   90.00
#
_symmetry.space_group_name_H-M   'P 1'
#
loop_
_entity.id
_entity.type
_entity.pdbx_description
1 polymer ?
#
loop_
_entity_poly.entity_id
_entity_poly.type
_entity_poly.pdbx_seq_one_letter_code
_entity_poly.pdbx_strand_id
1 'polypeptide(L)' 'MPRLSKRLGVGASVVLRELTLLGDAALGGIAGPGWVRVQQADGRWRVALTPAGEALARRLVLE' A
#
# COMPACT_ATOMS: atom_id res chain seq x y z
N MET A 1 7.12 7.00 3.05
CA MET A 1 7.18 6.96 1.57
C MET A 1 8.57 7.02 0.93
N PRO A 2 9.50 7.91 1.31
CA PRO A 2 10.76 8.11 0.56
C PRO A 2 11.57 6.83 0.28
N ARG A 3 11.59 5.90 1.23
CA ARG A 3 12.29 4.61 1.09
C ARG A 3 11.70 3.72 0.00
N LEU A 4 10.37 3.67 -0.12
CA LEU A 4 9.70 2.79 -1.08
C LEU A 4 9.81 3.35 -2.50
N SER A 5 9.62 4.66 -2.66
CA SER A 5 9.89 5.38 -3.92
C SER A 5 11.32 5.15 -4.41
N LYS A 6 12.31 5.28 -3.51
CA LYS A 6 13.72 5.03 -3.87
C LYS A 6 13.97 3.58 -4.29
N ARG A 7 13.34 2.60 -3.63
CA ARG A 7 13.51 1.17 -3.97
C ARG A 7 12.85 0.79 -5.29
N LEU A 8 11.73 1.41 -5.63
CA LEU A 8 10.95 1.10 -6.84
C LEU A 8 11.32 1.98 -8.03
N GLY A 9 12.14 3.03 -7.85
CA GLY A 9 12.54 3.93 -8.94
C GLY A 9 11.41 4.84 -9.45
N VAL A 10 10.33 5.02 -8.69
CA VAL A 10 9.15 5.80 -9.09
C VAL A 10 8.85 6.94 -8.10
N GLY A 11 8.16 7.97 -8.59
CA GLY A 11 7.79 9.15 -7.80
C GLY A 11 6.88 8.83 -6.60
N ALA A 12 6.97 9.62 -5.53
CA ALA A 12 6.19 9.41 -4.30
C ALA A 12 4.67 9.41 -4.53
N SER A 13 4.16 10.28 -5.41
CA SER A 13 2.74 10.33 -5.75
C SER A 13 2.26 9.08 -6.48
N VAL A 14 3.11 8.48 -7.33
CA VAL A 14 2.79 7.20 -8.00
C VAL A 14 2.69 6.10 -6.97
N VAL A 15 3.69 5.98 -6.09
CA VAL A 15 3.66 4.99 -5.00
C VAL A 15 2.41 5.17 -4.12
N LEU A 16 2.10 6.40 -3.73
CA LEU A 16 0.94 6.65 -2.87
C LEU A 16 -0.37 6.27 -3.57
N ARG A 17 -0.54 6.62 -4.85
CA ARG A 17 -1.72 6.28 -5.65
C ARG A 17 -1.91 4.77 -5.74
N GLU A 18 -0.85 4.03 -6.08
CA GLU A 18 -0.91 2.57 -6.15
C GLU A 18 -1.25 1.95 -4.80
N LEU A 19 -0.62 2.42 -3.72
CA LEU A 19 -0.92 1.90 -2.37
C LEU A 19 -2.34 2.23 -1.90
N THR A 20 -2.93 3.34 -2.33
CA THR A 20 -4.34 3.66 -2.06
C THR A 20 -5.27 2.65 -2.73
N LEU A 21 -4.97 2.21 -3.96
CA LEU A 21 -5.73 1.17 -4.66
C LEU A 21 -5.64 -0.19 -3.97
N LEU A 22 -4.53 -0.46 -3.28
CA LEU A 22 -4.33 -1.70 -2.51
C LEU A 22 -4.96 -1.65 -1.10
N GLY A 23 -5.46 -0.48 -0.68
CA GLY A 23 -6.15 -0.31 0.58
C GLY A 23 -7.62 -0.73 0.53
N ASP A 24 -8.38 -0.34 1.55
CA ASP A 24 -9.83 -0.57 1.66
C ASP A 24 -10.66 0.68 1.30
N ALA A 25 -10.01 1.75 0.86
CA ALA A 25 -10.67 2.97 0.45
C ALA A 25 -11.66 2.69 -0.70
N ALA A 26 -12.91 3.14 -0.54
CA ALA A 26 -13.92 3.03 -1.58
C ALA A 26 -13.69 4.12 -2.64
N LEU A 27 -13.31 3.70 -3.85
CA LEU A 27 -13.16 4.58 -5.01
C LEU A 27 -14.24 4.23 -6.03
N GLY A 28 -15.08 5.20 -6.40
CA GLY A 28 -16.23 4.94 -7.27
C GLY A 28 -17.24 3.95 -6.68
N GLY A 29 -17.31 3.87 -5.34
CA GLY A 29 -18.22 2.96 -4.63
C GLY A 29 -17.70 1.53 -4.45
N ILE A 30 -16.53 1.20 -5.01
CA ILE A 30 -15.91 -0.12 -4.85
C ILE A 30 -14.75 0.00 -3.87
N ALA A 31 -14.82 -0.76 -2.78
CA ALA A 31 -13.70 -0.89 -1.85
C ALA A 31 -12.55 -1.64 -2.51
N GLY A 32 -11.33 -1.14 -2.33
CA GLY A 32 -10.14 -1.90 -2.67
C GLY A 32 -10.01 -3.17 -1.82
N PRO A 33 -9.02 -4.02 -2.10
CA PRO A 33 -8.91 -5.35 -1.50
C PRO A 33 -8.48 -5.34 -0.03
N GLY A 34 -8.14 -4.17 0.54
CA GLY A 34 -7.78 -4.04 1.95
C GLY A 34 -6.46 -4.70 2.31
N TRP A 35 -5.51 -4.83 1.38
CA TRP A 35 -4.20 -5.47 1.61
C TRP A 35 -3.19 -4.54 2.28
N VAL A 36 -3.35 -3.23 2.11
CA VAL A 36 -2.41 -2.22 2.61
C VAL A 36 -3.14 -1.19 3.47
N ARG A 37 -2.53 -0.80 4.58
CA ARG A 37 -2.93 0.39 5.33
C ARG A 37 -1.92 1.51 5.10
N VAL A 38 -2.40 2.64 4.56
CA VAL A 38 -1.64 3.87 4.41
C VAL A 38 -2.12 4.86 5.47
N GLN A 39 -1.21 5.39 6.28
CA GLN A 39 -1.54 6.38 7.31
C GLN A 39 -0.50 7.48 7.38
N GLN A 40 -0.96 8.70 7.68
CA GLN A 40 -0.09 9.81 8.01
C GLN A 40 0.04 9.89 9.53
N ALA A 41 1.26 9.71 10.05
CA ALA A 41 1.57 9.82 11.48
C ALA A 41 2.80 10.71 11.63
N ASP A 42 2.71 11.72 12.51
CA ASP A 42 3.80 12.67 12.80
C ASP A 42 4.31 13.40 11.53
N GLY A 43 3.39 13.78 10.64
CA GLY A 43 3.73 14.38 9.34
C GLY A 43 4.41 13.42 8.35
N ARG A 44 4.51 12.12 8.67
CA ARG A 44 5.16 11.11 7.83
C ARG A 44 4.17 10.07 7.34
N TRP A 45 4.26 9.73 6.06
CA TRP A 45 3.53 8.61 5.48
C TRP A 45 4.15 7.27 5.89
N ARG A 46 3.36 6.48 6.64
CA ARG A 46 3.63 5.09 7.02
C ARG A 46 2.70 4.15 6.27
N VAL A 47 3.21 2.99 5.93
CA VAL A 47 2.52 1.97 5.13
C VAL A 47 2.83 0.62 5.74
N ALA A 48 1.80 -0.20 5.93
CA ALA A 48 1.91 -1.55 6.44
C ALA A 48 0.98 -2.49 5.66
N LEU A 49 1.35 -3.77 5.60
CA LEU A 49 0.40 -4.80 5.17
C LEU A 49 -0.66 -4.98 6.27
N THR A 50 -1.88 -5.28 5.84
CA THR A 50 -2.92 -5.82 6.72
C THR A 50 -2.75 -7.34 6.82
N PRO A 51 -3.49 -8.04 7.70
CA PRO A 51 -3.46 -9.50 7.73
C PRO A 51 -3.78 -10.15 6.37
N ALA A 52 -4.72 -9.58 5.61
CA ALA A 52 -5.04 -10.07 4.25
C ALA A 52 -3.87 -9.87 3.28
N GLY A 53 -3.21 -8.70 3.36
CA GLY A 53 -2.01 -8.42 2.55
C GLY A 53 -0.82 -9.30 2.90
N GLU A 54 -0.62 -9.60 4.19
CA GLU A 54 0.43 -10.53 4.64
C GLU A 54 0.20 -11.94 4.10
N ALA A 55 -1.04 -12.45 4.15
CA ALA A 55 -1.38 -13.75 3.60
C ALA A 55 -1.11 -13.82 2.09
N LEU A 56 -1.49 -12.78 1.35
CA LEU A 56 -1.18 -12.68 -0.08
C LEU A 56 0.33 -12.64 -0.34
N ALA A 57 1.07 -11.78 0.37
CA ALA A 57 2.51 -11.63 0.19
C ALA A 57 3.25 -12.94 0.48
N ARG A 58 2.83 -13.70 1.51
CA ARG A 58 3.37 -15.04 1.78
C ARG A 58 3.15 -15.99 0.61
N ARG A 59 1.96 -15.98 0.01
CA ARG A 59 1.68 -16.79 -1.19
C ARG A 59 2.61 -16.42 -2.35
N LEU A 60 2.76 -15.12 -2.63
CA LEU A 60 3.55 -14.63 -3.76
C LEU A 60 5.07 -14.81 -3.63
N VAL A 61 5.60 -14.90 -2.40
CA VAL A 61 7.05 -15.07 -2.16
C VAL A 61 7.46 -16.55 -2.14
N LEU A 62 6.49 -17.46 -2.01
CA LEU A 62 6.70 -18.91 -2.04
C LEU A 62 6.51 -19.52 -3.44
N GLU A 63 6.15 -18.70 -4.42
CA GLU A 63 6.04 -19.02 -5.86
C GLU A 63 7.20 -18.40 -6.64
#